data_AF-A0AAU4RPB0-F1
#
_entry.id   AF-A0AAU4RPB0-F1
#
_cell.length_a   1.000
_cell.length_b   1.000
_cell.length_c   1.000
_cell.angle_alpha   90.00
_cell.angle_beta   90.00
_cell.angle_gamma   90.00
#
_symmetry.space_group_name_H-M   'P 1'
#
loop_
_entity.id
_entity.type
_entity.pdbx_description
1 polymer ?
#
loop_
_entity_poly.entity_id
_entity_poly.type
_entity_poly.pdbx_seq_one_letter_code
_entity_poly.pdbx_strand_id
1 'polypeptide(L)'
;MDLVVGPGDAVERRLCVRPGTVVSLVLRPRADDKRWTAVHSSAPVFVLVAGWQVDSDGRARASLRCTGTRAGAAVVGVSAKAPDVAGAARVAFTLHVSVVPYAKEG
;
A
#
# COMPACT_ATOMS: atom_id res chain seq x y z
N MET A 1 -0.06 -11.62 -5.15
CA MET A 1 -1.29 -10.95 -5.62
C MET A 1 -0.92 -9.55 -6.02
N ASP A 2 -1.35 -9.08 -7.18
CA ASP A 2 -0.95 -7.76 -7.68
C ASP A 2 -2.12 -6.78 -7.64
N LEU A 3 -1.87 -5.59 -7.12
CA LEU A 3 -2.80 -4.47 -7.11
C LEU A 3 -2.16 -3.30 -7.86
N VAL A 4 -2.71 -2.97 -9.03
CA VAL A 4 -2.24 -1.85 -9.85
C VAL A 4 -3.15 -0.65 -9.63
N VAL A 5 -2.56 0.52 -9.40
CA VAL A 5 -3.26 1.80 -9.23
C VAL A 5 -2.69 2.81 -10.22
N GLY A 6 -3.57 3.41 -11.01
CA GLY A 6 -3.26 4.40 -12.02
C GLY A 6 -3.83 5.79 -11.73
N PRO A 7 -3.44 6.81 -12.52
CA PRO A 7 -4.11 8.09 -12.51
C PRO A 7 -5.61 7.92 -12.79
N GLY A 8 -6.45 8.64 -12.03
CA GLY A 8 -7.91 8.55 -12.13
C GLY A 8 -8.55 7.40 -11.35
N ASP A 9 -7.76 6.44 -10.84
CA ASP A 9 -8.28 5.46 -9.90
C ASP A 9 -8.67 6.09 -8.55
N ALA A 10 -9.59 5.43 -7.85
CA ALA A 10 -9.95 5.79 -6.50
C ALA A 10 -8.70 5.89 -5.60
N VAL A 11 -8.58 7.01 -4.90
CA VAL A 11 -7.49 7.30 -3.94
C VAL A 11 -7.58 6.46 -2.67
N GLU A 12 -8.73 5.83 -2.42
CA GLU A 12 -8.95 4.85 -1.36
C GLU A 12 -9.37 3.53 -1.98
N ARG A 13 -8.75 2.42 -1.57
CA ARG A 13 -9.20 1.06 -1.92
C ARG A 13 -9.25 0.16 -0.71
N ARG A 14 -10.05 -0.90 -0.83
CA ARG A 14 -10.22 -1.94 0.19
C ARG A 14 -9.82 -3.28 -0.38
N LEU A 15 -9.15 -4.08 0.43
CA LEU A 15 -8.68 -5.40 0.05
C LEU A 15 -8.83 -6.38 1.22
N CYS A 16 -9.48 -7.51 0.97
CA CYS A 16 -9.53 -8.63 1.89
C CYS A 16 -8.54 -9.71 1.44
N VAL A 17 -7.67 -10.16 2.34
CA VAL A 17 -6.63 -11.16 2.06
C VAL A 17 -6.59 -12.23 3.13
N ARG A 18 -6.00 -13.38 2.77
CA ARG A 18 -5.69 -14.43 3.73
C ARG A 18 -4.33 -14.18 4.38
N PRO A 19 -4.14 -14.60 5.64
CA PRO A 19 -2.81 -14.74 6.23
C PRO A 19 -1.80 -15.42 5.31
N GLY A 20 -0.57 -14.92 5.26
CA GLY A 20 0.50 -15.43 4.41
C GLY A 20 0.48 -14.90 2.98
N THR A 21 -0.55 -14.15 2.58
CA THR A 21 -0.58 -13.52 1.25
C THR A 21 0.47 -12.42 1.16
N VAL A 22 1.22 -12.39 0.05
CA VAL A 22 2.05 -11.25 -0.33
C VAL A 22 1.32 -10.45 -1.42
N VAL A 23 1.11 -9.17 -1.15
CA VAL A 23 0.50 -8.22 -2.08
C VAL A 23 1.60 -7.33 -2.68
N SER A 24 1.69 -7.31 -4.00
CA SER A 24 2.50 -6.37 -4.76
C SER A 24 1.63 -5.18 -5.15
N LEU A 25 1.84 -4.04 -4.50
CA LEU A 25 1.17 -2.79 -4.84
C LEU A 25 2.02 -2.05 -5.86
N VAL A 26 1.48 -1.89 -7.08
CA VAL A 26 2.14 -1.18 -8.18
C VAL A 26 1.41 0.13 -8.43
N LEU A 27 2.08 1.24 -8.18
CA LEU A 27 1.56 2.59 -8.38
C LEU A 27 2.15 3.13 -9.67
N ARG A 28 1.32 3.42 -10.66
CA ARG A 28 1.77 4.07 -11.89
C ARG A 28 2.28 5.49 -11.59
N PRO A 29 3.08 6.07 -12.51
CA PRO A 29 3.45 7.48 -12.41
C PRO A 29 2.22 8.35 -12.24
N ARG A 30 2.34 9.40 -11.42
CA ARG A 30 1.26 10.34 -11.18
C ARG A 30 1.08 11.25 -12.39
N ALA A 31 -0.15 11.75 -12.58
CA ALA A 31 -0.46 12.74 -13.60
C ALA A 31 -0.24 14.19 -13.13
N ASP A 32 0.04 14.38 -11.83
CA ASP A 32 0.46 15.67 -11.27
C ASP A 32 2.00 15.77 -11.22
N ASP A 33 2.50 16.90 -10.73
CA ASP A 33 3.94 17.18 -10.56
C ASP A 33 4.59 16.44 -9.38
N LYS A 34 3.84 15.58 -8.68
CA LYS A 34 4.29 14.90 -7.47
C LYS A 34 4.88 13.52 -7.78
N ARG A 35 5.84 13.13 -6.97
CA ARG A 35 6.46 11.80 -7.00
C ARG A 35 6.07 11.01 -5.77
N TRP A 36 5.94 9.70 -5.92
CA TRP A 36 5.80 8.79 -4.79
C TRP A 36 7.05 8.84 -3.93
N THR A 37 6.91 8.88 -2.60
CA THR A 37 8.05 9.04 -1.70
C THR A 37 8.17 7.95 -0.66
N ALA A 38 7.04 7.48 -0.11
CA ALA A 38 7.06 6.51 0.97
C ALA A 38 5.75 5.70 1.02
N VAL A 39 5.82 4.55 1.68
CA VAL A 39 4.68 3.74 2.06
C VAL A 39 4.79 3.42 3.56
N HIS A 40 3.66 3.45 4.26
CA HIS A 40 3.58 3.19 5.69
C HIS A 40 2.35 2.32 6.00
N SER A 41 2.50 1.38 6.92
CA SER A 41 1.39 0.57 7.43
C SER A 41 1.05 0.98 8.86
N SER A 42 -0.23 1.23 9.13
CA SER A 42 -0.71 1.59 10.48
C SER A 42 -0.58 0.45 11.50
N ALA A 43 -0.51 -0.80 11.03
CA ALA A 43 -0.39 -1.98 11.88
C ALA A 43 0.54 -3.03 11.24
N PRO A 44 1.88 -2.85 11.36
CA PRO A 44 2.86 -3.74 10.74
C PRO A 44 2.77 -5.21 11.20
N VAL A 45 2.19 -5.46 12.37
CA VAL A 45 1.93 -6.82 12.88
C VAL A 45 0.96 -7.61 11.98
N PHE A 46 0.05 -6.93 11.28
CA PHE A 46 -0.90 -7.53 10.34
C PHE A 46 -0.47 -7.38 8.88
N VAL A 47 0.07 -6.22 8.54
CA VAL A 47 0.54 -5.93 7.17
C VAL A 47 1.88 -5.25 7.25
N LEU A 48 2.94 -6.02 7.04
CA LEU A 48 4.31 -5.54 7.01
C LEU A 48 4.66 -5.03 5.61
N VAL A 49 5.18 -3.80 5.52
CA VAL A 49 5.86 -3.32 4.32
C VAL A 49 7.22 -4.01 4.26
N ALA A 50 7.35 -5.04 3.43
CA ALA A 50 8.59 -5.81 3.27
C ALA A 50 9.54 -5.22 2.22
N GLY A 51 9.05 -4.32 1.37
CA GLY A 51 9.87 -3.61 0.39
C GLY A 51 9.15 -2.41 -0.20
N TRP A 52 9.94 -1.38 -0.53
CA TRP A 52 9.49 -0.16 -1.20
C TRP A 52 10.58 0.27 -2.19
N GLN A 53 10.18 0.57 -3.42
CA GLN A 53 11.05 1.11 -4.44
C GLN A 53 10.28 2.09 -5.32
N VAL A 54 10.98 3.13 -5.77
CA VAL A 54 10.49 4.06 -6.79
C VAL A 54 11.42 3.96 -7.98
N ASP A 55 10.86 3.59 -9.11
CA ASP A 55 11.56 3.44 -10.39
C ASP A 55 11.85 4.83 -10.99
N SER A 56 12.86 4.91 -11.87
CA SER A 56 13.25 6.17 -12.53
C SER A 56 12.15 6.75 -13.43
N ASP A 57 11.23 5.90 -13.91
CA ASP A 57 10.06 6.29 -14.69
C ASP A 57 8.92 6.88 -13.83
N GLY A 58 9.09 6.94 -12.50
CA GLY A 58 8.11 7.46 -11.55
C GLY A 58 7.09 6.43 -11.07
N ARG A 59 7.17 5.17 -11.52
CA ARG A 59 6.40 4.06 -10.94
C ARG A 59 6.92 3.76 -9.54
N ALA A 60 6.05 3.32 -8.65
CA ALA A 60 6.47 2.82 -7.34
C ALA A 60 5.91 1.42 -7.10
N ARG A 61 6.68 0.60 -6.36
CA ARG A 61 6.31 -0.78 -6.03
C ARG A 61 6.53 -1.03 -4.54
N ALA A 62 5.47 -1.44 -3.86
CA ALA A 62 5.52 -1.91 -2.48
C ALA A 62 5.22 -3.40 -2.40
N SER A 63 6.02 -4.14 -1.64
CA SER A 63 5.72 -5.52 -1.26
C SER A 63 5.13 -5.52 0.14
N LEU A 64 3.88 -5.95 0.27
CA LEU A 64 3.15 -6.03 1.55
C LEU A 64 3.00 -7.49 1.94
N ARG A 65 3.58 -7.89 3.08
CA ARG A 65 3.38 -9.22 3.66
C ARG A 65 2.23 -9.15 4.64
N CYS A 66 1.13 -9.83 4.33
CA CYS A 66 -0.04 -9.90 5.18
C CYS A 66 0.16 -11.05 6.18
N THR A 67 0.67 -10.68 7.34
CA THR A 67 1.07 -11.60 8.41
C THR A 67 -0.02 -11.69 9.47
N GLY A 68 -0.11 -12.82 10.15
CA GLY A 68 -0.98 -12.96 11.31
C GLY A 68 -1.82 -14.22 11.25
N THR A 69 -1.71 -15.04 12.28
CA THR A 69 -2.56 -16.22 12.49
C THR A 69 -3.96 -15.86 13.00
N ARG A 70 -4.21 -14.56 13.23
CA ARG A 70 -5.46 -13.99 13.75
C ARG A 70 -6.03 -12.99 12.75
N ALA A 71 -7.34 -12.79 12.81
CA ALA A 71 -8.00 -11.71 12.07
C ALA A 71 -7.45 -10.35 12.49
N GLY A 72 -7.32 -9.44 11.53
CA GLY A 72 -6.81 -8.09 11.78
C GLY A 72 -7.01 -7.17 10.60
N ALA A 73 -6.78 -5.88 10.81
CA ALA A 73 -6.85 -4.87 9.76
C ALA A 73 -5.68 -3.89 9.86
N ALA A 74 -5.25 -3.39 8.72
CA ALA A 74 -4.24 -2.34 8.62
C ALA A 74 -4.65 -1.32 7.56
N VAL A 75 -4.23 -0.07 7.75
CA VAL A 75 -4.32 0.98 6.74
C VAL A 75 -2.93 1.22 6.20
N VAL A 76 -2.75 1.02 4.90
CA VAL A 76 -1.51 1.28 4.18
C VAL A 76 -1.64 2.62 3.46
N GLY A 77 -0.87 3.61 3.92
CA GLY A 77 -0.80 4.92 3.30
C GLY A 77 0.42 5.02 2.39
N VAL A 78 0.23 5.58 1.21
CA VAL A 78 1.31 5.91 0.27
C VAL A 78 1.37 7.41 0.11
N SER A 79 2.54 7.99 0.35
CA SER A 79 2.76 9.42 0.29
C SER A 79 3.38 9.87 -1.02
N ALA A 80 3.04 11.09 -1.41
CA ALA A 80 3.63 11.78 -2.55
C ALA A 80 3.99 13.23 -2.21
N LYS A 81 4.96 13.77 -2.94
CA LYS A 81 5.43 15.16 -2.80
C LYS A 81 6.01 15.67 -4.12
N ALA A 82 5.85 16.96 -4.40
CA ALA A 82 6.62 17.63 -5.44
C ALA A 82 8.09 17.73 -5.00
N PRO A 83 9.06 17.48 -5.90
CA PRO A 83 10.49 17.35 -5.53
C PRO A 83 11.07 18.65 -4.96
N ASP A 84 10.72 19.80 -5.55
CA ASP A 84 11.34 21.10 -5.24
C ASP A 84 10.48 22.00 -4.34
N VAL A 85 9.42 21.45 -3.75
CA VAL A 85 8.51 22.20 -2.86
C VAL A 85 8.86 21.94 -1.41
N ALA A 86 8.99 22.97 -0.59
CA ALA A 86 9.21 22.83 0.85
C ALA A 86 7.99 22.18 1.54
N GLY A 87 8.23 21.38 2.60
CA GLY A 87 7.18 20.74 3.39
C GLY A 87 7.21 19.21 3.38
N ALA A 88 6.33 18.60 4.18
CA ALA A 88 6.24 17.15 4.33
C ALA A 88 5.45 16.51 3.19
N ALA A 89 5.83 15.29 2.81
CA ALA A 89 5.03 14.45 1.92
C ALA A 89 3.65 14.18 2.54
N ARG A 90 2.61 14.09 1.71
CA ARG A 90 1.24 13.83 2.15
C ARG A 90 0.75 12.51 1.58
N VAL A 91 -0.13 11.83 2.32
CA VAL A 91 -0.79 10.61 1.86
C VAL A 91 -1.62 10.96 0.62
N ALA A 92 -1.34 10.25 -0.47
CA ALA A 92 -1.96 10.45 -1.77
C ALA A 92 -2.68 9.18 -2.29
N PHE A 93 -2.49 8.05 -1.62
CA PHE A 93 -3.28 6.83 -1.81
C PHE A 93 -3.37 6.06 -0.49
N THR A 94 -4.53 5.46 -0.23
CA THR A 94 -4.82 4.67 0.97
C THR A 94 -5.37 3.31 0.59
N LEU A 95 -4.79 2.24 1.14
CA LEU A 95 -5.29 0.88 1.01
C LEU A 95 -5.68 0.34 2.39
N HIS A 96 -6.96 0.07 2.58
CA HIS A 96 -7.47 -0.66 3.72
C HIS A 96 -7.32 -2.16 3.47
N VAL A 97 -6.59 -2.84 4.34
CA VAL A 97 -6.35 -4.28 4.23
C VAL A 97 -6.99 -4.99 5.42
N SER A 98 -7.89 -5.92 5.14
CA SER A 98 -8.45 -6.85 6.12
C SER A 98 -7.80 -8.22 5.93
N VAL A 99 -7.12 -8.70 6.96
CA VAL A 99 -6.54 -10.04 7.02
C VAL A 99 -7.55 -10.94 7.72
N VAL A 100 -8.15 -11.87 6.98
CA VAL A 100 -9.23 -12.73 7.49
C VAL A 100 -8.75 -14.19 7.48
N PRO A 101 -8.64 -14.87 8.63
CA PRO A 101 -8.31 -16.29 8.70
C PRO A 101 -9.47 -17.13 8.14
N TYR A 102 -9.19 -18.40 7.82
CA TYR A 102 -10.25 -19.35 7.52
C TYR A 102 -11.28 -19.37 8.66
N ALA A 103 -12.56 -19.57 8.32
CA ALA A 103 -13.54 -19.98 9.31
C ALA A 103 -12.96 -21.22 10.00
N LYS A 104 -12.78 -21.14 11.33
CA LYS A 104 -12.56 -22.36 12.10
C LYS A 104 -13.91 -23.06 12.13
N GLU A 105 -14.05 -24.18 11.45
CA GLU A 105 -15.10 -25.12 11.81
C GLU A 105 -14.82 -25.59 13.24
N GLY A 106 -15.81 -25.43 14.11
CA GLY A 106 -15.76 -25.76 15.53
C GLY A 106 -17.13 -25.58 16.15
#